data_AF-A0A8S8XRW9-F1
#
_entry.id   AF-A0A8S8XRW9-F1
#
_cell.length_a   1.000
_cell.length_b   1.000
_cell.length_c   1.000
_cell.angle_alpha   90.00
_cell.angle_beta   90.00
_cell.angle_gamma   90.00
#
_symmetry.space_group_name_H-M   'P 1'
#
loop_
_entity.id
_entity.type
_entity.pdbx_description
1 polymer ?
#
loop_
_entity_poly.entity_id
_entity_poly.type
_entity_poly.pdbx_seq_one_letter_code
_entity_poly.pdbx_strand_id
1 'polypeptide(L)'
;MVVIGLGGLIRIYDAGESCPDWPLCFGTIGFDISEEEQEAWYIENPDEVDSRGSGHRYTTFQIFTEWLHRILAGLVLGPLVILNWYMLRGSEEKVKFASTLTVVLIVWQGAIGWLTVEMDNLHWSVALHLSSALAFTMSMFWLWLTLTRTEDGLPGWLRFDYSISKKWKVRVGLLSLGAFVSIFSGTFVSTTPGANFGCGVDGLPDSWPLCNGKIIDSVEDVSPSRSVTDHTQMVCRSDANRTDFRIILDFQRAVRE
;
A
#
# COMPACT_ATOMS: atom_id res chain seq x y z
N MET A 1 0.89 -5.64 -13.29
CA MET A 1 0.36 -4.26 -13.40
C MET A 1 -1.08 -4.18 -12.94
N VAL A 2 -2.01 -4.93 -13.54
CA VAL A 2 -3.44 -4.92 -13.14
C VAL A 2 -3.63 -5.17 -11.63
N VAL A 3 -3.03 -6.23 -11.08
CA VAL A 3 -3.15 -6.57 -9.65
C VAL A 3 -2.62 -5.44 -8.74
N ILE A 4 -1.49 -4.82 -9.09
CA ILE A 4 -0.91 -3.69 -8.33
C ILE A 4 -1.84 -2.47 -8.40
N GLY A 5 -2.38 -2.15 -9.58
CA GLY A 5 -3.34 -1.05 -9.74
C GLY A 5 -4.61 -1.25 -8.92
N LEU A 6 -5.13 -2.48 -8.88
CA LEU A 6 -6.27 -2.84 -8.04
C LEU A 6 -5.93 -2.77 -6.54
N GLY A 7 -4.72 -3.15 -6.13
CA GLY A 7 -4.24 -2.94 -4.76
C GLY A 7 -4.20 -1.46 -4.37
N GLY A 8 -3.78 -0.59 -5.29
CA GLY A 8 -3.87 0.86 -5.11
C GLY A 8 -5.31 1.35 -4.97
N LEU A 9 -6.23 0.81 -5.75
CA LEU A 9 -7.66 1.11 -5.65
C LEU A 9 -8.23 0.73 -4.27
N ILE A 10 -7.94 -0.49 -3.81
CA ILE A 10 -8.33 -0.97 -2.47
C ILE A 10 -7.88 0.02 -1.39
N ARG A 11 -6.63 0.47 -1.46
CA ARG A 11 -6.10 1.44 -0.49
C ARG A 11 -6.80 2.80 -0.57
N ILE A 12 -7.10 3.30 -1.77
CA ILE A 12 -7.77 4.60 -1.97
C ILE A 12 -9.20 4.58 -1.41
N TYR A 13 -9.89 3.46 -1.54
CA TYR A 13 -11.27 3.27 -1.06
C TYR A 13 -11.35 2.68 0.36
N ASP A 14 -10.20 2.55 1.05
CA ASP A 14 -10.09 1.99 2.40
C ASP A 14 -10.78 0.62 2.54
N ALA A 15 -10.61 -0.20 1.50
CA ALA A 15 -11.22 -1.51 1.34
C ALA A 15 -10.28 -2.66 1.72
N GLY A 16 -9.12 -2.38 2.33
CA GLY A 16 -8.07 -3.39 2.58
C GLY A 16 -8.43 -4.46 3.62
N GLU A 17 -9.57 -4.30 4.26
CA GLU A 17 -10.08 -5.10 5.38
C GLU A 17 -11.55 -5.50 5.18
N SER A 18 -12.07 -5.27 3.98
CA SER A 18 -13.45 -5.58 3.61
C SER A 18 -13.74 -7.08 3.45
N CYS A 19 -12.72 -7.94 3.52
CA CYS A 19 -12.83 -9.39 3.65
C CYS A 19 -12.00 -9.87 4.85
N PRO A 20 -12.61 -10.09 6.02
CA PRO A 20 -11.85 -10.32 7.26
C PRO A 20 -11.13 -11.68 7.30
N ASP A 21 -11.73 -12.73 6.73
CA ASP A 21 -11.18 -14.09 6.70
C ASP A 21 -10.41 -14.38 5.40
N TRP A 22 -9.60 -15.44 5.38
CA TRP A 22 -8.87 -15.89 4.19
C TRP A 22 -8.89 -17.42 4.10
N PRO A 23 -9.11 -18.04 2.93
CA PRO A 23 -9.14 -17.47 1.57
C PRO A 23 -10.53 -16.97 1.11
N LEU A 24 -11.51 -17.00 2.00
CA LEU A 24 -12.90 -16.61 1.73
C LEU A 24 -13.10 -15.10 1.98
N CYS A 25 -14.36 -14.67 1.98
CA CYS A 25 -14.78 -13.34 2.37
C CYS A 25 -16.14 -13.44 3.09
N PHE A 26 -16.14 -13.16 4.40
CA PHE A 26 -17.24 -13.44 5.32
C PHE A 26 -17.70 -14.91 5.26
N GLY A 27 -16.75 -15.85 5.17
CA GLY A 27 -17.03 -17.28 5.05
C GLY A 27 -17.64 -17.70 3.71
N THR A 28 -17.77 -16.78 2.75
CA THR A 28 -18.31 -17.04 1.42
C THR A 28 -17.24 -17.00 0.33
N ILE A 29 -17.54 -17.59 -0.83
CA ILE A 29 -16.69 -17.48 -2.03
C ILE A 29 -17.04 -16.21 -2.83
N GLY A 30 -18.12 -15.51 -2.47
CA GLY A 30 -18.63 -14.33 -3.19
C GLY A 30 -18.20 -13.01 -2.54
N PHE A 31 -18.75 -11.92 -3.06
CA PHE A 31 -18.52 -10.56 -2.54
C PHE A 31 -19.83 -9.81 -2.22
N ASP A 32 -20.98 -10.40 -2.56
CA ASP A 32 -22.29 -9.78 -2.32
C ASP A 32 -22.72 -10.13 -0.90
N ILE A 33 -22.30 -9.30 0.06
CA ILE A 33 -22.54 -9.47 1.49
C ILE A 33 -23.27 -8.23 2.01
N SER A 34 -24.50 -8.43 2.49
CA SER A 34 -25.31 -7.37 3.08
C SER A 34 -24.76 -6.91 4.43
N GLU A 35 -25.14 -5.70 4.86
CA GLU A 35 -24.71 -5.19 6.18
C GLU A 35 -25.19 -6.06 7.34
N GLU A 36 -26.33 -6.73 7.20
CA GLU A 36 -26.88 -7.68 8.19
C GLU A 36 -26.04 -8.95 8.29
N GLU A 37 -25.55 -9.47 7.15
CA GLU A 37 -24.65 -10.63 7.12
C GLU A 37 -23.27 -10.29 7.70
N GLN A 38 -22.76 -9.09 7.42
CA GLN A 38 -21.53 -8.60 8.04
C GLN A 38 -21.68 -8.48 9.56
N GLU A 39 -22.82 -7.99 10.04
CA GLU A 39 -23.11 -7.92 11.48
C GLU A 39 -23.14 -9.29 12.14
N ALA A 40 -23.87 -10.24 11.54
CA ALA A 40 -23.93 -11.60 12.03
C ALA A 40 -22.54 -12.24 12.12
N TRP A 41 -21.71 -12.04 11.09
CA TRP A 41 -20.34 -12.53 11.08
C TRP A 41 -19.50 -11.99 12.25
N TYR A 42 -19.55 -10.68 12.52
CA TYR A 42 -18.76 -10.08 13.61
C TYR A 42 -19.28 -10.46 15.01
N ILE A 43 -20.57 -10.79 15.14
CA ILE A 43 -21.12 -11.35 16.39
C ILE A 43 -20.56 -12.74 16.65
N GLU A 44 -20.42 -13.56 15.60
CA GLU A 44 -19.90 -14.92 15.68
C GLU A 44 -18.36 -14.97 15.77
N ASN A 45 -17.69 -14.01 15.15
CA ASN A 45 -16.23 -13.90 15.02
C ASN A 45 -15.75 -12.54 15.55
N PRO A 46 -15.83 -12.28 16.87
CA PRO A 46 -15.47 -10.98 17.46
C PRO A 46 -13.98 -10.63 17.30
N ASP A 47 -13.13 -11.63 17.07
CA ASP A 47 -11.68 -11.48 16.87
C ASP A 47 -11.34 -10.90 15.49
N GLU A 48 -12.29 -10.92 14.55
CA GLU A 48 -12.15 -10.44 13.17
C GLU A 48 -12.68 -9.00 12.97
N VAL A 49 -13.05 -8.33 14.07
CA VAL A 49 -13.46 -6.94 14.05
C VAL A 49 -12.23 -6.04 13.90
N ASP A 50 -12.23 -5.22 12.84
CA ASP A 50 -11.17 -4.25 12.58
C ASP A 50 -11.13 -3.10 13.60
N SER A 51 -10.11 -2.25 13.52
CA SER A 51 -9.90 -1.12 14.45
C SER A 51 -10.99 -0.05 14.43
N ARG A 52 -11.87 -0.02 13.43
CA ARG A 52 -13.03 0.89 13.36
C ARG A 52 -14.20 0.39 14.20
N GLY A 53 -14.15 -0.86 14.66
CA GLY A 53 -15.07 -1.45 15.63
C GLY A 53 -16.25 -2.19 15.01
N SER A 54 -16.97 -2.94 15.85
CA SER A 54 -17.96 -3.94 15.42
C SER A 54 -19.22 -3.37 14.74
N GLY A 55 -19.40 -2.05 14.78
CA GLY A 55 -20.47 -1.35 14.06
C GLY A 55 -20.09 -0.93 12.63
N HIS A 56 -18.82 -1.05 12.23
CA HIS A 56 -18.39 -0.67 10.89
C HIS A 56 -18.90 -1.68 9.84
N ARG A 57 -19.34 -1.17 8.69
CA ARG A 57 -19.84 -1.97 7.56
C ARG A 57 -19.19 -1.48 6.27
N TYR A 58 -18.81 -2.45 5.45
CA TYR A 58 -18.25 -2.20 4.12
C TYR A 58 -19.35 -2.19 3.08
N THR A 59 -19.19 -1.30 2.10
CA THR A 59 -20.02 -1.29 0.90
C THR A 59 -19.69 -2.48 0.01
N THR A 60 -20.66 -2.93 -0.79
CA THR A 60 -20.45 -4.00 -1.80
C THR A 60 -19.27 -3.70 -2.73
N PHE A 61 -19.02 -2.43 -3.04
CA PHE A 61 -17.88 -2.04 -3.88
C PHE A 61 -16.53 -2.29 -3.19
N GLN A 62 -16.41 -1.96 -1.91
CA GLN A 62 -15.19 -2.22 -1.14
C GLN A 62 -14.89 -3.72 -1.10
N ILE A 63 -15.88 -4.51 -0.68
CA ILE A 63 -15.81 -5.98 -0.61
C ILE A 63 -15.44 -6.57 -1.99
N PHE A 64 -16.12 -6.12 -3.05
CA PHE A 64 -15.84 -6.55 -4.42
C PHE A 64 -14.39 -6.30 -4.83
N THR A 65 -13.86 -5.11 -4.57
CA THR A 65 -12.50 -4.77 -5.01
C THR A 65 -11.44 -5.62 -4.32
N GLU A 66 -11.58 -5.87 -3.03
CA GLU A 66 -10.64 -6.70 -2.28
C GLU A 66 -10.77 -8.17 -2.67
N TRP A 67 -11.99 -8.69 -2.73
CA TRP A 67 -12.28 -10.04 -3.21
C TRP A 67 -11.70 -10.27 -4.62
N LEU A 68 -11.94 -9.34 -5.55
CA LEU A 68 -11.41 -9.44 -6.92
C LEU A 68 -9.88 -9.44 -6.93
N HIS A 69 -9.24 -8.65 -6.07
CA HIS A 69 -7.78 -8.64 -5.96
C HIS A 69 -7.23 -9.99 -5.49
N ARG A 70 -7.85 -10.59 -4.47
CA ARG A 70 -7.50 -11.93 -3.97
C ARG A 70 -7.63 -12.99 -5.06
N ILE A 71 -8.71 -12.96 -5.83
CA ILE A 71 -8.94 -13.88 -6.96
C ILE A 71 -7.88 -13.69 -8.05
N LEU A 72 -7.64 -12.46 -8.49
CA LEU A 72 -6.66 -12.18 -9.55
C LEU A 72 -5.23 -12.51 -9.13
N ALA A 73 -4.86 -12.25 -7.86
CA ALA A 73 -3.54 -12.55 -7.34
C ALA A 73 -3.36 -14.07 -7.09
N GLY A 74 -4.29 -14.67 -6.35
CA GLY A 74 -4.18 -16.04 -5.86
C GLY A 74 -4.60 -17.11 -6.86
N LEU A 75 -5.71 -16.94 -7.58
CA LEU A 75 -6.27 -17.96 -8.47
C LEU A 75 -5.90 -17.77 -9.95
N VAL A 76 -5.50 -16.56 -10.35
CA VAL A 76 -5.07 -16.30 -11.73
C VAL A 76 -3.56 -16.19 -11.83
N LEU A 77 -2.97 -15.17 -11.18
CA LEU A 77 -1.54 -14.88 -11.32
C LEU A 77 -0.66 -15.98 -10.71
N GLY A 78 -0.97 -16.46 -9.50
CA GLY A 78 -0.23 -17.53 -8.82
C GLY A 78 -0.05 -18.78 -9.68
N PRO A 79 -1.14 -19.43 -10.14
CA PRO A 79 -1.05 -20.61 -11.00
C PRO A 79 -0.31 -20.36 -12.32
N LEU A 80 -0.48 -19.19 -12.94
CA LEU A 80 0.25 -18.84 -14.17
C LEU A 80 1.76 -18.77 -13.94
N VAL A 81 2.21 -18.20 -12.82
CA VAL A 81 3.63 -18.15 -12.46
C VAL A 81 4.18 -19.54 -12.19
N ILE A 82 3.43 -20.40 -11.49
CA ILE A 82 3.82 -21.79 -11.21
C ILE A 82 3.87 -22.62 -12.50
N LEU A 83 2.88 -22.46 -13.39
CA LEU A 83 2.86 -23.14 -14.69
C LEU A 83 4.04 -22.71 -15.56
N ASN A 84 4.30 -21.40 -15.64
CA ASN A 84 5.45 -20.87 -16.36
C ASN A 84 6.77 -21.43 -15.80
N TRP A 85 6.91 -21.50 -14.48
CA TRP A 85 8.04 -22.16 -13.85
C TRP A 85 8.16 -23.64 -14.23
N TYR A 86 7.05 -24.37 -14.22
CA TYR A 86 7.02 -25.78 -14.60
C TYR A 86 7.52 -26.01 -16.04
N MET A 87 7.10 -25.14 -16.98
CA MET A 87 7.49 -25.19 -18.39
C MET A 87 8.97 -24.87 -18.61
N LEU A 88 9.56 -24.01 -17.77
CA LEU A 88 10.95 -23.55 -17.89
C LEU A 88 11.98 -24.41 -17.16
N ARG A 89 11.58 -25.55 -16.58
CA ARG A 89 12.51 -26.43 -15.82
C ARG A 89 13.62 -27.04 -16.69
N GLY A 90 13.37 -27.17 -17.99
CA GLY A 90 14.34 -27.65 -18.99
C GLY A 90 15.24 -26.57 -19.60
N SER A 91 15.02 -25.29 -19.27
CA SER A 91 15.78 -24.16 -19.86
C SER A 91 17.20 -24.05 -19.31
N GLU A 92 17.97 -23.05 -19.74
CA GLU A 92 19.29 -22.78 -19.19
C GLU A 92 19.25 -22.37 -17.70
N GLU A 93 20.36 -22.56 -16.98
CA GLU A 93 20.46 -22.31 -15.53
C GLU A 93 20.02 -20.91 -15.12
N LYS A 94 20.40 -19.87 -15.89
CA LYS A 94 19.99 -18.48 -15.61
C LYS A 94 18.47 -18.28 -15.71
N VAL A 95 17.83 -18.91 -16.70
CA VAL A 95 16.37 -18.86 -16.86
C VAL A 95 15.69 -19.59 -15.71
N LYS A 96 16.19 -20.79 -15.34
CA LYS A 96 15.67 -21.55 -14.19
C LYS A 96 15.76 -20.74 -12.90
N PHE A 97 16.88 -20.07 -12.65
CA PHE A 97 17.06 -19.24 -11.47
C PHE A 97 16.09 -18.06 -11.46
N ALA A 98 16.02 -17.29 -12.56
CA ALA A 98 15.09 -16.16 -12.66
C ALA A 98 13.64 -16.62 -12.48
N SER A 99 13.25 -17.74 -13.09
CA SER A 99 11.91 -18.31 -12.96
C SER A 99 11.61 -18.81 -11.55
N THR A 100 12.55 -19.49 -10.90
CA THR A 100 12.39 -19.95 -9.51
C THR A 100 12.25 -18.76 -8.55
N LEU A 101 13.00 -17.68 -8.76
CA LEU A 101 12.87 -16.46 -7.98
C LEU A 101 11.45 -15.85 -8.10
N THR A 102 10.83 -15.88 -9.29
CA THR A 102 9.45 -15.40 -9.45
C THR A 102 8.45 -16.22 -8.63
N VAL A 103 8.62 -17.54 -8.54
CA VAL A 103 7.77 -18.43 -7.71
C VAL A 103 7.95 -18.13 -6.23
N VAL A 104 9.19 -18.01 -5.76
CA VAL A 104 9.47 -17.65 -4.36
C VAL A 104 8.82 -16.32 -4.00
N LEU A 105 8.95 -15.32 -4.88
CA LEU A 105 8.41 -13.99 -4.63
C LEU A 105 6.87 -13.94 -4.68
N ILE A 106 6.19 -14.70 -5.54
CA ILE A 106 4.71 -14.73 -5.55
C ILE A 106 4.14 -15.45 -4.32
N VAL A 107 4.81 -16.49 -3.80
CA VAL A 107 4.44 -17.11 -2.52
C VAL A 107 4.65 -16.13 -1.38
N TRP A 108 5.78 -15.41 -1.38
CA TRP A 108 6.07 -14.34 -0.43
C TRP A 108 5.04 -13.20 -0.51
N GLN A 109 4.56 -12.85 -1.71
CA GLN A 109 3.47 -11.88 -1.89
C GLN A 109 2.18 -12.34 -1.21
N GLY A 110 1.78 -13.59 -1.41
CA GLY A 110 0.59 -14.15 -0.75
C GLY A 110 0.70 -14.08 0.77
N ALA A 111 1.88 -14.43 1.32
CA ALA A 111 2.13 -14.37 2.76
C ALA A 111 2.05 -12.95 3.32
N ILE A 112 2.69 -11.96 2.69
CA ILE A 112 2.58 -10.56 3.17
C ILE A 112 1.17 -10.01 2.95
N GLY A 113 0.49 -10.39 1.87
CA GLY A 113 -0.88 -9.96 1.60
C GLY A 113 -1.84 -10.40 2.70
N TRP A 114 -1.79 -11.68 3.10
CA TRP A 114 -2.52 -12.18 4.27
C TRP A 114 -2.13 -11.42 5.55
N LEU A 115 -0.82 -11.27 5.80
CA LEU A 115 -0.32 -10.54 6.97
C LEU A 115 -0.81 -9.08 7.03
N THR A 116 -1.03 -8.45 5.87
CA THR A 116 -1.51 -7.06 5.80
C THR A 116 -2.95 -6.94 6.29
N VAL A 117 -3.80 -7.91 5.95
CA VAL A 117 -5.20 -7.99 6.43
C VAL A 117 -5.22 -8.33 7.92
N GLU A 118 -4.45 -9.35 8.34
CA GLU A 118 -4.34 -9.79 9.74
C GLU A 118 -3.88 -8.67 10.69
N MET A 119 -3.08 -7.72 10.19
CA MET A 119 -2.56 -6.61 10.97
C MET A 119 -3.29 -5.30 10.65
N ASP A 120 -4.58 -5.35 10.37
CA ASP A 120 -5.45 -4.18 10.28
C ASP A 120 -4.89 -3.07 9.36
N ASN A 121 -4.30 -3.49 8.23
CA ASN A 121 -3.66 -2.63 7.24
C ASN A 121 -2.63 -1.62 7.82
N LEU A 122 -1.93 -2.00 8.89
CA LEU A 122 -0.85 -1.19 9.48
C LEU A 122 0.09 -0.65 8.40
N HIS A 123 0.41 0.65 8.45
CA HIS A 123 1.11 1.38 7.39
C HIS A 123 2.39 0.68 6.88
N TRP A 124 3.17 0.05 7.77
CA TRP A 124 4.40 -0.64 7.40
C TRP A 124 4.16 -1.97 6.68
N SER A 125 3.04 -2.64 6.95
CA SER A 125 2.68 -3.93 6.31
C SER A 125 2.27 -3.69 4.87
N VAL A 126 1.44 -2.68 4.63
CA VAL A 126 1.06 -2.20 3.29
C VAL A 126 2.30 -1.77 2.50
N ALA A 127 3.21 -1.00 3.13
CA ALA A 127 4.45 -0.58 2.48
C ALA A 127 5.35 -1.77 2.11
N LEU A 128 5.47 -2.75 3.00
CA LEU A 128 6.23 -3.99 2.73
C LEU A 128 5.58 -4.81 1.60
N HIS A 129 4.25 -4.92 1.60
CA HIS A 129 3.50 -5.61 0.56
C HIS A 129 3.74 -4.98 -0.82
N LEU A 130 3.53 -3.67 -0.95
CA LEU A 130 3.76 -2.95 -2.21
C LEU A 130 5.22 -3.05 -2.68
N SER A 131 6.18 -2.86 -1.76
CA SER A 131 7.61 -2.94 -2.08
C SER A 131 8.01 -4.30 -2.62
N SER A 132 7.48 -5.36 -2.00
CA SER A 132 7.76 -6.72 -2.42
C SER A 132 7.03 -7.07 -3.73
N ALA A 133 5.85 -6.51 -4.01
CA ALA A 133 5.15 -6.62 -5.30
C ALA A 133 5.94 -5.96 -6.45
N LEU A 134 6.62 -4.83 -6.18
CA LEU A 134 7.52 -4.19 -7.13
C LEU A 134 8.76 -5.06 -7.39
N ALA A 135 9.35 -5.67 -6.35
CA ALA A 135 10.45 -6.62 -6.50
C ALA A 135 10.04 -7.86 -7.32
N PHE A 136 8.84 -8.40 -7.07
CA PHE A 136 8.26 -9.48 -7.88
C PHE A 136 8.12 -9.06 -9.34
N THR A 137 7.58 -7.87 -9.62
CA THR A 137 7.47 -7.33 -10.98
C THR A 137 8.84 -7.22 -11.66
N MET A 138 9.84 -6.68 -10.97
CA MET A 138 11.21 -6.57 -11.50
C MET A 138 11.79 -7.95 -11.81
N SER A 139 11.52 -8.96 -10.98
CA SER A 139 11.96 -10.34 -11.22
C SER A 139 11.30 -10.96 -12.46
N MET A 140 10.00 -10.72 -12.70
CA MET A 140 9.32 -11.18 -13.92
C MET A 140 9.86 -10.48 -15.16
N PHE A 141 10.11 -9.17 -15.09
CA PHE A 141 10.74 -8.44 -16.19
C PHE A 141 12.15 -8.97 -16.48
N TRP A 142 12.91 -9.30 -15.43
CA TRP A 142 14.22 -9.92 -15.57
C TRP A 142 14.16 -11.33 -16.20
N LEU A 143 13.16 -12.13 -15.82
CA LEU A 143 12.91 -13.42 -16.46
C LEU A 143 12.63 -13.26 -17.96
N TRP A 144 11.76 -12.33 -18.33
CA TRP A 144 11.46 -12.00 -19.73
C TRP A 144 12.72 -11.57 -20.51
N LEU A 145 13.56 -10.70 -19.93
CA LEU A 145 14.84 -10.31 -20.52
C LEU A 145 15.81 -11.47 -20.70
N THR A 146 15.81 -12.43 -19.78
CA THR A 146 16.70 -13.59 -19.83
C THR A 146 16.25 -14.56 -20.92
N LEU A 147 14.95 -14.82 -21.02
CA LEU A 147 14.35 -15.64 -22.08
C LEU A 147 14.60 -15.06 -23.47
N THR A 148 14.28 -13.78 -23.66
CA THR A 148 14.48 -13.10 -24.96
C THR A 148 15.95 -13.01 -25.39
N ARG A 149 16.89 -13.04 -24.44
CA ARG A 149 18.33 -13.16 -24.73
C ARG A 149 18.72 -14.55 -25.19
N THR A 150 18.24 -15.58 -24.50
CA THR A 150 18.55 -16.98 -24.86
C THR A 150 17.98 -17.35 -26.24
N GLU A 151 16.85 -16.75 -26.63
CA GLU A 151 16.24 -16.96 -27.95
C GLU A 151 16.73 -16.00 -29.05
N ASP A 152 17.75 -15.18 -28.78
CA ASP A 152 18.24 -14.10 -29.67
C ASP A 152 17.15 -13.11 -30.15
N GLY A 153 16.00 -13.10 -29.48
CA GLY A 153 14.79 -12.33 -29.79
C GLY A 153 14.81 -10.89 -29.27
N LEU A 154 15.91 -10.41 -28.70
CA LEU A 154 16.00 -9.03 -28.21
C LEU A 154 15.77 -8.02 -29.35
N PRO A 155 14.80 -7.09 -29.22
CA PRO A 155 14.57 -6.07 -30.21
C PRO A 155 15.76 -5.11 -30.29
N GLY A 156 16.05 -4.57 -31.48
CA GLY A 156 17.24 -3.76 -31.73
C GLY A 156 17.43 -2.57 -30.78
N TRP A 157 16.32 -1.94 -30.33
CA TRP A 157 16.35 -0.82 -29.39
C TRP A 157 16.76 -1.20 -27.96
N LEU A 158 16.77 -2.48 -27.62
CA LEU A 158 17.14 -3.01 -26.30
C LEU A 158 18.51 -3.72 -26.32
N ARG A 159 19.17 -3.74 -27.48
CA ARG A 159 20.53 -4.25 -27.62
C ARG A 159 21.51 -3.12 -27.28
N PHE A 160 22.26 -3.32 -26.20
CA PHE A 160 23.26 -2.36 -25.75
C PHE A 160 24.66 -2.88 -26.02
N ASP A 161 25.54 -1.99 -26.50
CA ASP A 161 26.96 -2.29 -26.55
C ASP A 161 27.52 -2.50 -25.13
N TYR A 162 28.34 -3.54 -24.97
CA TYR A 162 28.90 -3.94 -23.68
C TYR A 162 29.71 -2.81 -23.01
N SER A 163 30.45 -2.02 -23.79
CA SER A 163 31.28 -0.92 -23.27
C SER A 163 30.42 0.21 -22.69
N ILE A 164 29.27 0.49 -23.31
CA ILE A 164 28.29 1.46 -22.82
C ILE A 164 27.59 0.93 -21.57
N SER A 165 27.16 -0.34 -21.59
CA SER A 165 26.48 -0.99 -20.46
C SER A 165 27.33 -0.96 -19.18
N LYS A 166 28.63 -1.27 -19.28
CA LYS A 166 29.55 -1.26 -18.12
C LYS A 166 29.66 0.12 -17.47
N LYS A 167 29.67 1.20 -18.26
CA LYS A 167 29.73 2.59 -17.77
C LYS A 167 28.43 3.01 -17.08
N TRP A 168 27.29 2.60 -17.62
CA TRP A 168 25.98 3.01 -17.11
C TRP A 168 25.45 2.13 -15.98
N LYS A 169 25.99 0.91 -15.79
CA LYS A 169 25.52 -0.05 -14.78
C LYS A 169 25.38 0.58 -13.39
N VAL A 170 26.39 1.32 -12.92
CA VAL A 170 26.35 1.97 -11.60
C VAL A 170 25.30 3.07 -11.55
N ARG A 171 25.23 3.91 -12.58
CA ARG A 171 24.25 5.02 -12.65
C ARG A 171 22.82 4.50 -12.67
N VAL A 172 22.54 3.49 -13.48
CA VAL A 172 21.22 2.85 -13.52
C VAL A 172 20.90 2.22 -12.18
N GLY A 173 21.85 1.52 -11.55
CA GLY A 173 21.65 0.97 -10.20
C GLY A 173 21.30 2.04 -9.16
N LEU A 174 21.99 3.17 -9.17
CA LEU A 174 21.70 4.29 -8.27
C LEU A 174 20.33 4.95 -8.57
N LEU A 175 19.97 5.12 -9.84
CA LEU A 175 18.66 5.65 -10.24
C LEU A 175 17.53 4.71 -9.84
N SER A 176 17.70 3.40 -10.03
CA SER A 176 16.73 2.38 -9.59
C SER A 176 16.57 2.38 -8.07
N LEU A 177 17.68 2.50 -7.33
CA LEU A 177 17.63 2.61 -5.87
C LEU A 177 16.95 3.91 -5.42
N GLY A 178 17.27 5.05 -6.05
CA GLY A 178 16.62 6.33 -5.76
C GLY A 178 15.12 6.31 -6.06
N ALA A 179 14.71 5.69 -7.17
CA ALA A 179 13.31 5.48 -7.49
C ALA A 179 12.60 4.59 -6.46
N PHE A 180 13.25 3.50 -6.03
CA PHE A 180 12.74 2.65 -4.96
C PHE A 180 12.55 3.43 -3.65
N VAL A 181 13.56 4.17 -3.20
CA VAL A 181 13.49 4.99 -1.98
C VAL A 181 12.39 6.05 -2.07
N SER A 182 12.24 6.68 -3.24
CA SER A 182 11.19 7.67 -3.48
C SER A 182 9.78 7.07 -3.37
N ILE A 183 9.55 5.93 -4.04
CA ILE A 183 8.26 5.21 -3.98
C ILE A 183 8.00 4.72 -2.54
N PHE A 184 9.03 4.19 -1.89
CA PHE A 184 8.94 3.70 -0.50
C PHE A 184 8.55 4.83 0.46
N SER A 185 9.22 5.97 0.36
CA SER A 185 8.90 7.18 1.14
C SER A 185 7.47 7.66 0.87
N GLY A 186 7.07 7.75 -0.41
CA GLY A 186 5.72 8.14 -0.78
C GLY A 186 4.64 7.19 -0.24
N THR A 187 4.97 5.90 -0.10
CA THR A 187 4.05 4.91 0.51
C THR A 187 3.87 5.16 2.00
N PHE A 188 4.92 5.52 2.73
CA PHE A 188 4.79 5.90 4.15
C PHE A 188 3.95 7.16 4.32
N VAL A 189 4.15 8.18 3.47
CA VAL A 189 3.34 9.41 3.51
C VAL A 189 1.86 9.10 3.24
N SER A 190 1.55 8.25 2.25
CA SER A 190 0.15 7.93 1.90
C SER A 190 -0.56 6.99 2.88
N THR A 191 0.19 6.19 3.62
CA THR A 191 -0.36 5.22 4.59
C THR A 191 -0.41 5.76 6.02
N THR A 192 0.39 6.78 6.35
CA THR A 192 0.38 7.39 7.68
C THR A 192 -0.79 8.36 7.82
N PRO A 193 -1.67 8.20 8.83
CA PRO A 193 -2.78 9.14 9.07
C PRO A 193 -2.30 10.58 9.21
N GLY A 194 -2.94 11.51 8.52
CA GLY A 194 -2.63 12.94 8.56
C GLY A 194 -1.37 13.38 7.80
N ALA A 195 -0.47 12.48 7.42
CA ALA A 195 0.80 12.84 6.77
C ALA A 195 0.62 13.53 5.41
N ASN A 196 -0.45 13.19 4.67
CA ASN A 196 -0.79 13.83 3.39
C ASN A 196 -1.07 15.34 3.51
N PHE A 197 -1.42 15.83 4.70
CA PHE A 197 -1.72 17.23 4.98
C PHE A 197 -0.61 17.94 5.76
N GLY A 198 0.52 17.26 5.99
CA GLY A 198 1.59 17.75 6.87
C GLY A 198 2.22 19.08 6.43
N CYS A 199 2.20 19.38 5.13
CA CYS A 199 2.71 20.65 4.57
C CYS A 199 1.62 21.69 4.27
N GLY A 200 0.40 21.48 4.78
CA GLY A 200 -0.75 22.36 4.57
C GLY A 200 -1.58 21.98 3.34
N VAL A 201 -2.66 22.72 3.12
CA VAL A 201 -3.62 22.51 2.02
C VAL A 201 -3.80 23.76 1.13
N ASP A 202 -2.99 24.79 1.34
CA ASP A 202 -3.13 26.12 0.73
C ASP A 202 -2.61 26.20 -0.72
N GLY A 203 -2.02 25.12 -1.23
CA GLY A 203 -1.61 24.99 -2.62
C GLY A 203 -0.28 25.68 -2.94
N LEU A 204 -0.16 26.29 -4.13
CA LEU A 204 1.07 26.95 -4.57
C LEU A 204 1.08 28.43 -4.10
N PRO A 205 2.16 28.95 -3.49
CA PRO A 205 3.43 28.27 -3.19
C PRO A 205 3.50 27.64 -1.79
N ASP A 206 2.50 27.88 -0.93
CA ASP A 206 2.59 27.71 0.52
C ASP A 206 2.67 26.25 0.98
N SER A 207 2.04 25.32 0.25
CA SER A 207 2.09 23.86 0.51
C SER A 207 2.91 23.09 -0.52
N TRP A 208 3.28 23.72 -1.64
CA TRP A 208 4.27 23.20 -2.58
C TRP A 208 4.86 24.35 -3.41
N PRO A 209 6.19 24.44 -3.62
CA PRO A 209 7.24 23.58 -3.08
C PRO A 209 7.61 23.87 -1.61
N LEU A 210 6.94 24.84 -0.98
CA LEU A 210 7.11 25.13 0.45
C LEU A 210 6.25 24.17 1.31
N CYS A 211 6.48 24.17 2.60
CA CYS A 211 5.73 23.45 3.63
C CYS A 211 5.29 24.49 4.66
N ASN A 212 3.99 24.78 4.71
CA ASN A 212 3.43 25.89 5.52
C ASN A 212 4.11 27.25 5.28
N GLY A 213 4.39 27.58 4.01
CA GLY A 213 5.03 28.83 3.59
C GLY A 213 6.54 28.91 3.84
N LYS A 214 7.17 27.82 4.32
CA LYS A 214 8.62 27.73 4.57
C LYS A 214 9.26 26.58 3.80
N ILE A 215 10.55 26.69 3.45
CA ILE A 215 11.28 25.58 2.79
C ILE A 215 11.54 24.41 3.75
N ILE A 216 11.77 24.73 5.02
CA ILE A 216 11.98 23.77 6.11
C ILE A 216 11.24 24.34 7.32
N ASP A 217 10.33 23.56 7.89
CA ASP A 217 9.69 23.87 9.18
C ASP A 217 10.36 23.07 10.30
N SER A 218 10.34 23.57 11.53
CA SER A 218 10.83 22.82 12.69
C SER A 218 9.89 21.66 12.98
N VAL A 219 10.44 20.44 13.07
CA VAL A 219 9.69 19.27 13.57
C VAL A 219 9.58 19.43 15.08
N GLU A 220 8.48 19.97 15.56
CA GLU A 220 8.30 20.26 16.99
C GLU A 220 7.68 19.09 17.78
N ASP A 221 6.99 18.15 17.11
CA ASP A 221 6.35 17.01 17.78
C ASP A 221 6.74 15.66 17.18
N VAL A 222 7.70 14.98 17.82
CA VAL A 222 7.82 13.51 17.75
C VAL A 222 6.99 12.93 18.90
N SER A 223 5.66 13.02 18.80
CA SER A 223 4.79 12.38 19.78
C SER A 223 4.51 10.92 19.37
N PRO A 224 4.63 9.93 20.29
CA PRO A 224 4.25 8.56 19.98
C PRO A 224 2.73 8.53 19.80
N SER A 225 2.28 7.93 18.70
CA SER A 225 0.89 7.73 18.32
C SER A 225 0.04 7.30 19.52
N ARG A 226 -0.68 8.26 20.12
CA ARG A 226 -1.72 7.97 21.11
C ARG A 226 -2.99 7.56 20.37
N SER A 227 -3.49 6.39 20.73
CA SER A 227 -4.80 5.83 20.39
C SER A 227 -5.88 6.91 20.24
N VAL A 228 -6.50 6.94 19.06
CA VAL A 228 -7.64 7.78 18.73
C VAL A 228 -8.86 7.23 19.48
N THR A 229 -9.14 7.78 20.65
CA THR A 229 -10.47 7.74 21.27
C THR A 229 -10.88 9.16 21.60
N ASP A 230 -11.13 9.97 20.57
CA ASP A 230 -12.07 11.09 20.69
C ASP A 230 -12.49 11.56 19.29
N HIS A 231 -13.80 11.48 19.00
CA HIS A 231 -14.38 12.03 17.79
C HIS A 231 -14.44 13.55 17.91
N THR A 232 -13.33 14.22 17.64
CA THR A 232 -13.34 15.64 17.30
C THR A 232 -12.37 15.85 16.14
N GLN A 233 -12.88 16.31 15.00
CA GLN A 233 -12.07 16.73 13.85
C GLN A 233 -10.88 17.57 14.33
N MET A 234 -9.66 17.11 14.08
CA MET A 234 -8.45 17.92 14.21
C MET A 234 -8.50 19.02 13.15
N VAL A 235 -9.05 20.17 13.53
CA VAL A 235 -8.78 21.42 12.86
C VAL A 235 -7.32 21.78 13.16
N CYS A 236 -6.47 21.83 12.14
CA CYS A 236 -5.13 22.40 12.25
C CYS A 236 -5.25 23.83 12.77
N ARG A 237 -4.97 24.04 14.06
CA ARG A 237 -4.91 25.37 14.66
C ARG A 237 -3.53 25.94 14.37
N SER A 238 -3.46 26.78 13.33
CA SER A 238 -2.33 27.66 13.08
C SER A 238 -2.30 28.74 14.16
N ASP A 239 -1.45 28.57 15.17
CA ASP A 239 -1.17 29.62 16.14
C ASP A 239 -0.13 30.59 15.56
N ALA A 240 -0.62 31.67 14.97
CA ALA A 240 0.17 32.86 14.69
C ALA A 240 -0.55 34.12 15.19
N ASN A 241 -0.03 34.64 16.29
CA ASN A 241 -0.20 36.00 16.82
C ASN A 241 -1.55 36.42 17.43
N ARG A 242 -1.54 36.41 18.78
CA ARG A 242 -1.78 37.56 19.67
C ARG A 242 -3.19 38.19 19.65
N THR A 243 -3.71 38.27 20.88
CA THR A 243 -4.79 39.16 21.37
C THR A 243 -6.21 38.79 20.94
N ASP A 244 -6.90 37.97 21.74
CA ASP A 244 -8.18 38.45 22.26
C ASP A 244 -8.56 37.85 23.62
N PHE A 245 -8.74 38.76 24.57
CA PHE A 245 -8.89 38.54 25.99
C PHE A 245 -10.40 38.48 26.29
N ARG A 246 -11.11 37.44 25.81
CA ARG A 246 -12.59 37.46 25.93
C ARG A 246 -13.35 36.14 26.13
N ILE A 247 -12.71 34.97 26.15
CA ILE A 247 -13.44 33.68 26.25
C ILE A 247 -13.32 33.02 27.64
N ILE A 248 -12.52 33.57 28.56
CA ILE A 248 -12.35 33.01 29.92
C ILE A 248 -13.43 33.50 30.91
N LEU A 249 -14.27 34.47 30.54
CA LEU A 249 -15.32 35.01 31.44
C LEU A 249 -16.71 34.36 31.29
N ASP A 250 -16.98 33.60 30.22
CA ASP A 250 -18.28 32.95 30.05
C ASP A 250 -18.39 31.59 30.78
N PHE A 251 -17.26 30.99 31.16
CA PHE A 251 -17.28 29.72 31.89
C PHE A 251 -17.61 29.86 33.40
N GLN A 252 -17.47 31.06 33.98
CA GLN A 252 -17.87 31.31 35.38
C GLN A 252 -19.36 31.64 35.55
N ARG A 253 -20.11 31.86 34.46
CA ARG A 253 -21.54 32.21 34.51
C ARG A 253 -22.49 31.02 34.32
N ALA A 254 -21.99 29.88 33.82
CA ALA A 254 -22.80 28.67 33.58
C ALA A 254 -22.76 27.64 34.74
N VAL A 255 -22.08 27.95 35.85
CA VAL A 255 -22.01 27.08 37.05
C VAL A 255 -22.78 27.69 38.23
N ARG A 256 -23.75 28.58 37.96
CA ARG A 256 -24.56 29.22 39.00
C ARG A 256 -26.04 29.41 38.65
N GLU A 257 -26.59 28.50 37.85
CA GLU A 257 -28.03 28.24 37.72
C GLU A 257 -28.29 26.73 37.67
#